data_AF-A0A6V8EJ02-F1
#
_entry.id   AF-A0A6V8EJ02-F1
#
_cell.length_a   1.000
_cell.length_b   1.000
_cell.length_c   1.000
_cell.angle_alpha   90.00
_cell.angle_beta   90.00
_cell.angle_gamma   90.00
#
_symmetry.space_group_name_H-M   'P 1'
#
loop_
_entity.id
_entity.type
_entity.pdbx_description
1 polymer ?
#
loop_
_entity_poly.entity_id
_entity_poly.type
_entity_poly.pdbx_seq_one_letter_code
_entity_poly.pdbx_strand_id
1 'polypeptide(L)'
;MDAIKQYMKPKWVLTGVGILFTIFTLLTYAEIMNAAETGWGADNYDERDVFYEKAWAATFFLVALITIVSGQFIEGRAQAILAITIGGGNIFIFLLTVLAAGDLGYGYTDSAANWGLPMICATCMLVSGFLHLEEE
;
A
#
# COMPACT_ATOMS: atom_id res chain seq x y z
N MET A 1 -2.24 23.23 -14.12
CA MET A 1 -2.42 22.70 -12.75
C MET A 1 -3.81 22.08 -12.60
N ASP A 2 -4.83 22.71 -13.19
CA ASP A 2 -6.24 22.27 -13.10
C ASP A 2 -6.50 20.87 -13.65
N ALA A 3 -5.87 20.50 -14.78
CA ALA A 3 -6.00 19.15 -15.33
C ALA A 3 -5.48 18.06 -14.37
N ILE A 4 -4.36 18.30 -13.66
CA ILE A 4 -3.82 17.35 -12.70
C ILE A 4 -4.77 17.20 -11.51
N LYS A 5 -5.31 18.31 -10.99
CA LYS A 5 -6.31 18.26 -9.91
C LYS A 5 -7.55 17.45 -10.29
N GLN A 6 -8.03 17.62 -11.53
CA GLN A 6 -9.19 16.87 -12.01
C GLN A 6 -9.01 15.35 -11.95
N TYR A 7 -7.84 14.83 -12.32
CA TYR A 7 -7.55 13.39 -12.30
C TYR A 7 -7.09 12.89 -10.93
N MET A 8 -6.46 13.75 -10.14
CA MET A 8 -5.90 13.42 -8.83
C MET A 8 -6.87 13.67 -7.67
N LYS A 9 -8.19 13.55 -7.89
CA LYS A 9 -9.17 13.72 -6.81
C LYS A 9 -9.01 12.63 -5.74
N PRO A 10 -8.92 12.98 -4.44
CA PRO A 10 -8.73 12.02 -3.35
C PRO A 10 -9.71 10.86 -3.39
N LYS A 11 -11.00 11.13 -3.63
CA LYS A 11 -12.04 10.11 -3.83
C LYS A 11 -11.61 8.99 -4.78
N TRP A 12 -11.19 9.34 -6.00
CA TRP A 12 -10.88 8.34 -7.03
C TRP A 12 -9.54 7.65 -6.78
N VAL A 13 -8.55 8.40 -6.31
CA VAL A 13 -7.22 7.87 -6.02
C VAL A 13 -7.28 6.88 -4.84
N LEU A 14 -7.89 7.27 -3.73
CA LEU A 14 -8.11 6.40 -2.56
C LEU A 14 -8.88 5.14 -2.95
N THR A 15 -9.98 5.29 -3.69
CA THR A 15 -10.81 4.14 -4.07
C THR A 15 -10.05 3.18 -5.00
N GLY A 16 -9.38 3.71 -6.02
CA GLY A 16 -8.62 2.90 -6.96
C GLY A 16 -7.46 2.16 -6.28
N VAL A 17 -6.68 2.86 -5.46
CA VAL A 17 -5.58 2.24 -4.70
C VAL A 17 -6.10 1.21 -3.69
N GLY A 18 -7.17 1.53 -2.98
CA GLY A 18 -7.79 0.60 -2.03
C GLY A 18 -8.30 -0.68 -2.70
N ILE A 19 -8.91 -0.59 -3.88
CA ILE A 19 -9.32 -1.78 -4.67
C ILE A 19 -8.09 -2.59 -5.08
N LEU A 20 -7.03 -1.95 -5.60
CA LEU A 20 -5.80 -2.64 -5.97
C LEU A 20 -5.18 -3.38 -4.79
N PHE A 21 -5.07 -2.73 -3.63
CA PHE A 21 -4.51 -3.35 -2.42
C PHE A 21 -5.38 -4.49 -1.92
N THR A 22 -6.71 -4.37 -2.02
CA THR A 22 -7.64 -5.46 -1.72
C THR A 22 -7.35 -6.68 -2.59
N ILE A 23 -7.19 -6.49 -3.90
CA ILE A 23 -6.89 -7.58 -4.83
C ILE A 23 -5.54 -8.23 -4.48
N PHE A 24 -4.48 -7.43 -4.31
CA PHE A 24 -3.15 -7.97 -4.01
C PHE A 24 -3.09 -8.74 -2.70
N THR A 25 -3.69 -8.20 -1.64
CA THR A 25 -3.68 -8.85 -0.32
C THR A 25 -4.47 -10.15 -0.31
N LEU A 26 -5.60 -10.22 -1.03
CA LEU A 26 -6.35 -11.47 -1.22
C LEU A 26 -5.58 -12.49 -2.06
N LEU A 27 -4.88 -12.04 -3.12
CA LEU A 27 -4.02 -12.90 -3.93
C LEU A 27 -2.85 -13.45 -3.11
N THR A 28 -2.18 -12.63 -2.31
CA THR A 28 -1.13 -13.08 -1.38
C THR A 28 -1.69 -14.12 -0.41
N TYR A 29 -2.91 -13.93 0.09
CA TYR A 29 -3.53 -14.90 1.00
C TYR A 29 -3.88 -16.23 0.32
N ALA A 30 -4.34 -16.18 -0.93
CA ALA A 30 -4.65 -17.37 -1.74
C ALA A 30 -3.39 -18.15 -2.12
N GLU A 31 -2.29 -17.43 -2.41
CA GLU A 31 -1.02 -17.97 -2.91
C GLU A 31 0.08 -17.91 -1.84
N ILE A 32 -0.28 -18.14 -0.58
CA ILE A 32 0.59 -17.79 0.55
C ILE A 32 1.93 -18.53 0.59
N MET A 33 1.96 -19.77 0.11
CA MET A 33 3.20 -20.54 -0.01
C MET A 33 4.13 -19.92 -1.04
N ASN A 34 3.59 -19.53 -2.20
CA ASN A 34 4.33 -18.86 -3.26
C ASN A 34 4.83 -17.47 -2.80
N ALA A 35 4.04 -16.77 -1.98
CA ALA A 35 4.43 -15.52 -1.38
C ALA A 35 5.59 -15.69 -0.38
N ALA A 36 5.52 -16.70 0.50
CA ALA A 36 6.59 -17.00 1.45
C ALA A 36 7.88 -17.43 0.72
N GLU A 37 7.77 -18.26 -0.30
CA GLU A 37 8.89 -18.65 -1.17
C GLU A 37 9.51 -17.44 -1.87
N THR A 38 8.70 -16.50 -2.37
CA THR A 38 9.20 -15.25 -2.98
C THR A 38 9.89 -14.35 -1.96
N GLY A 39 9.35 -14.26 -0.75
CA GLY A 39 9.88 -13.43 0.32
C GLY A 39 11.18 -13.97 0.90
N TRP A 40 11.25 -15.28 1.16
CA TRP A 40 12.29 -15.87 2.02
C TRP A 40 13.17 -16.89 1.30
N GLY A 41 12.85 -17.21 0.04
CA GLY A 41 13.56 -18.16 -0.81
C GLY A 41 13.00 -19.58 -0.72
N ALA A 42 12.90 -20.25 -1.87
CA ALA A 42 12.29 -21.58 -2.03
C ALA A 42 12.85 -22.65 -1.08
N ASP A 43 14.15 -22.58 -0.80
CA ASP A 43 14.86 -23.57 0.01
C ASP A 43 15.02 -23.15 1.49
N ASN A 44 14.51 -21.97 1.89
CA ASN A 44 14.89 -21.32 3.15
C ASN A 44 13.73 -20.66 3.93
N TYR A 45 12.47 -21.05 3.68
CA TYR A 45 11.32 -20.57 4.44
C TYR A 45 10.72 -21.66 5.35
N ASP A 46 10.19 -21.25 6.51
CA ASP A 46 9.49 -22.13 7.44
C ASP A 46 8.03 -21.68 7.71
N GLU A 47 7.32 -22.39 8.59
CA GLU A 47 5.92 -22.09 8.91
C GLU A 47 5.71 -20.68 9.51
N ARG A 48 6.73 -20.11 10.16
CA ARG A 48 6.70 -18.75 10.72
C ARG A 48 6.76 -17.72 9.60
N ASP A 49 7.54 -17.96 8.57
CA ASP A 49 7.64 -17.07 7.40
C ASP A 49 6.30 -17.03 6.66
N VAL A 50 5.66 -18.19 6.47
CA VAL A 50 4.28 -18.27 5.95
C VAL A 50 3.30 -17.49 6.84
N PHE A 51 3.46 -17.56 8.16
CA PHE A 51 2.64 -16.78 9.07
C PHE A 51 2.90 -15.27 8.96
N TYR A 52 4.16 -14.84 8.82
CA TYR A 52 4.52 -13.44 8.63
C TYR A 52 3.88 -12.87 7.37
N GLU A 53 3.88 -13.60 6.25
CA GLU A 53 3.21 -13.18 5.03
C GLU A 53 1.68 -13.05 5.21
N LYS A 54 1.06 -13.95 6.00
CA LYS A 54 -0.39 -13.84 6.31
C LYS A 54 -0.68 -12.61 7.15
N ALA A 55 0.14 -12.34 8.16
CA ALA A 55 0.00 -11.19 9.03
C ALA A 55 0.20 -9.87 8.26
N TRP A 56 1.18 -9.85 7.36
CA TRP A 56 1.42 -8.74 6.45
C TRP A 56 0.21 -8.49 5.53
N ALA A 57 -0.24 -9.52 4.82
CA ALA A 57 -1.40 -9.43 3.93
C ALA A 57 -2.68 -8.98 4.66
N ALA A 58 -2.94 -9.51 5.85
CA ALA A 58 -4.09 -9.11 6.67
C ALA A 58 -4.02 -7.64 7.11
N THR A 59 -2.83 -7.16 7.47
CA THR A 59 -2.61 -5.76 7.85
C THR A 59 -2.88 -4.83 6.67
N PHE A 60 -2.35 -5.16 5.49
CA PHE A 60 -2.60 -4.35 4.29
C PHE A 60 -4.04 -4.46 3.78
N PHE A 61 -4.73 -5.56 4.04
CA PHE A 61 -6.16 -5.68 3.75
C PHE A 61 -6.98 -4.70 4.59
N LEU A 62 -6.67 -4.57 5.89
CA LEU A 62 -7.28 -3.55 6.75
C LEU A 62 -7.01 -2.14 6.22
N VAL A 63 -5.76 -1.83 5.83
CA VAL A 63 -5.41 -0.54 5.23
C VAL A 63 -6.19 -0.31 3.94
N ALA A 64 -6.35 -1.33 3.09
CA ALA A 64 -7.11 -1.26 1.85
C ALA A 64 -8.58 -0.87 2.11
N LEU A 65 -9.22 -1.49 3.10
CA LEU A 65 -10.59 -1.17 3.51
C LEU A 65 -10.72 0.28 4.00
N ILE A 66 -9.81 0.73 4.87
CA ILE A 66 -9.78 2.11 5.36
C ILE A 66 -9.61 3.08 4.18
N THR A 67 -8.76 2.74 3.21
CA THR A 67 -8.52 3.56 2.01
C THR A 67 -9.79 3.69 1.17
N ILE A 68 -10.51 2.58 0.92
CA ILE A 68 -11.78 2.60 0.18
C ILE A 68 -12.83 3.43 0.93
N VAL A 69 -12.99 3.20 2.23
CA VAL A 69 -13.98 3.93 3.05
C VAL A 69 -13.68 5.43 3.05
N SER A 70 -12.42 5.81 3.19
CA SER A 70 -11.97 7.20 3.12
C SER A 70 -12.28 7.83 1.75
N GLY A 71 -12.10 7.07 0.67
CA GLY A 71 -12.43 7.52 -0.69
C GLY A 71 -13.92 7.70 -0.95
N GLN A 72 -14.77 6.84 -0.36
CA GLN A 72 -16.20 6.82 -0.66
C GLN A 72 -17.06 7.66 0.28
N PHE A 73 -16.68 7.79 1.55
CA PHE A 73 -17.56 8.31 2.60
C PHE A 73 -17.04 9.56 3.32
N ILE A 74 -15.79 9.97 3.06
CA ILE A 74 -15.23 11.20 3.63
C ILE A 74 -15.11 12.24 2.51
N GLU A 75 -15.38 13.49 2.81
CA GLU A 75 -15.38 14.58 1.83
C GLU A 75 -14.57 15.79 2.33
N GLY A 76 -14.31 16.74 1.43
CA GLY A 76 -13.59 17.98 1.71
C GLY A 76 -12.17 17.78 2.24
N ARG A 77 -11.72 18.74 3.05
CA ARG A 77 -10.38 18.74 3.65
C ARG A 77 -10.03 17.47 4.43
N ALA A 78 -11.02 16.85 5.09
CA ALA A 78 -10.78 15.62 5.85
C ALA A 78 -10.34 14.46 4.93
N GLN A 79 -10.92 14.36 3.73
CA GLN A 79 -10.54 13.35 2.76
C GLN A 79 -9.10 13.56 2.25
N ALA A 80 -8.72 14.82 2.01
CA ALA A 80 -7.37 15.18 1.61
C ALA A 80 -6.33 14.81 2.68
N ILE A 81 -6.62 15.09 3.96
CA ILE A 81 -5.75 14.70 5.09
C ILE A 81 -5.59 13.17 5.13
N LEU A 82 -6.68 12.41 5.00
CA LEU A 82 -6.61 10.94 4.97
C LEU A 82 -5.75 10.43 3.80
N ALA A 83 -5.86 11.02 2.61
CA ALA A 83 -5.01 10.65 1.47
C ALA A 83 -3.52 10.93 1.74
N ILE A 84 -3.19 12.06 2.36
CA ILE A 84 -1.82 12.38 2.78
C ILE A 84 -1.32 11.37 3.82
N THR A 85 -2.12 11.10 4.86
CA THR A 85 -1.74 10.22 5.97
C THR A 85 -1.56 8.78 5.50
N ILE A 86 -2.48 8.25 4.69
CA ILE A 86 -2.40 6.89 4.16
C ILE A 86 -1.24 6.78 3.14
N GLY A 87 -1.09 7.76 2.24
CA GLY A 87 0.01 7.79 1.28
C GLY A 87 1.38 7.88 1.94
N GLY A 88 1.58 8.89 2.79
CA GLY A 88 2.83 9.08 3.54
C GLY A 88 3.13 7.93 4.50
N GLY A 89 2.11 7.43 5.20
CA GLY A 89 2.23 6.29 6.10
C GLY A 89 2.67 5.03 5.37
N ASN A 90 2.13 4.75 4.18
CA ASN A 90 2.58 3.62 3.36
C ASN A 90 4.04 3.79 2.91
N ILE A 91 4.44 4.96 2.42
CA ILE A 91 5.86 5.22 2.08
C ILE A 91 6.76 4.92 3.28
N PHE A 92 6.38 5.42 4.46
CA PHE A 92 7.16 5.21 5.68
C PHE A 92 7.24 3.74 6.10
N ILE A 93 6.12 3.00 6.07
CA ILE A 93 6.11 1.56 6.38
C ILE A 93 7.01 0.78 5.43
N PHE A 94 7.00 1.08 4.14
CA PHE A 94 7.87 0.42 3.18
C PHE A 94 9.34 0.74 3.42
N LEU A 95 9.70 1.99 3.72
CA LEU A 95 11.07 2.35 4.10
C LEU A 95 11.52 1.58 5.35
N LEU A 96 10.68 1.50 6.38
CA LEU A 96 10.98 0.72 7.58
C LEU A 96 11.14 -0.77 7.28
N THR A 97 10.33 -1.31 6.37
CA THR A 97 10.39 -2.73 5.98
C THR A 97 11.69 -3.03 5.23
N VAL A 98 12.10 -2.17 4.30
CA VAL A 98 13.40 -2.28 3.61
C VAL A 98 14.56 -2.25 4.61
N LEU A 99 14.51 -1.35 5.59
CA LEU A 99 15.55 -1.27 6.62
C LEU A 99 15.55 -2.47 7.58
N ALA A 100 14.38 -3.04 7.88
CA ALA A 100 14.25 -4.18 8.79
C ALA A 100 14.59 -5.52 8.13
N ALA A 101 14.23 -5.69 6.85
CA ALA A 101 14.28 -6.96 6.15
C ALA A 101 15.39 -7.05 5.09
N GLY A 102 15.99 -5.91 4.68
CA GLY A 102 17.05 -5.88 3.66
C GLY A 102 18.30 -6.67 4.05
N ASP A 103 18.67 -6.66 5.33
CA ASP A 103 19.82 -7.44 5.83
C ASP A 103 19.52 -8.96 5.91
N LEU A 104 18.24 -9.35 5.77
CA LEU A 104 17.79 -10.74 5.82
C LEU A 104 17.63 -11.38 4.43
N GLY A 105 17.90 -10.62 3.35
CA GLY A 105 17.70 -11.10 1.97
C GLY A 105 16.23 -11.32 1.62
N TYR A 106 15.34 -10.46 2.14
CA TYR A 106 13.90 -10.56 1.89
C TYR A 106 13.59 -10.14 0.44
N GLY A 107 13.11 -11.08 -0.37
CA GLY A 107 12.99 -10.93 -1.82
C GLY A 107 12.06 -9.79 -2.27
N TYR A 108 11.07 -9.41 -1.46
CA TYR A 108 10.21 -8.25 -1.75
C TYR A 108 10.92 -6.90 -1.58
N THR A 109 12.06 -6.87 -0.87
CA THR A 109 12.89 -5.65 -0.70
C THR A 109 14.09 -5.61 -1.65
N ASP A 110 14.49 -6.75 -2.22
CA ASP A 110 15.69 -6.87 -3.05
C ASP A 110 15.56 -6.24 -4.45
N SER A 111 14.33 -6.05 -4.94
CA SER A 111 14.07 -5.50 -6.28
C SER A 111 13.08 -4.35 -6.25
N ALA A 112 13.43 -3.27 -6.94
CA ALA A 112 12.54 -2.12 -7.14
C ALA A 112 11.23 -2.48 -7.87
N ALA A 113 11.22 -3.58 -8.62
CA ALA A 113 9.99 -4.06 -9.26
C ALA A 113 8.93 -4.48 -8.21
N ASN A 114 9.35 -4.97 -7.04
CA ASN A 114 8.45 -5.51 -6.03
C ASN A 114 7.77 -4.42 -5.20
N TRP A 115 8.46 -3.30 -4.94
CA TRP A 115 7.92 -2.17 -4.19
C TRP A 115 7.52 -0.97 -5.05
N GLY A 116 7.83 -0.97 -6.35
CA GLY A 116 7.57 0.14 -7.27
C GLY A 116 6.08 0.50 -7.39
N LEU A 117 5.21 -0.49 -7.61
CA LEU A 117 3.76 -0.25 -7.69
C LEU A 117 3.19 0.29 -6.37
N PRO A 118 3.45 -0.34 -5.20
CA PRO A 118 3.05 0.24 -3.91
C PRO A 118 3.53 1.69 -3.70
N MET A 119 4.77 2.02 -4.09
CA MET A 119 5.30 3.38 -3.98
C MET A 119 4.62 4.38 -4.91
N ILE A 120 4.28 3.98 -6.13
CA ILE A 120 3.48 4.81 -7.05
C ILE A 120 2.10 5.08 -6.44
N CYS A 121 1.40 4.04 -5.97
CA CYS A 121 0.10 4.18 -5.33
C CYS A 121 0.16 5.12 -4.11
N ALA A 122 1.15 4.93 -3.24
CA ALA A 122 1.34 5.74 -2.04
C ALA A 122 1.65 7.21 -2.38
N THR A 123 2.50 7.44 -3.40
CA THR A 123 2.82 8.78 -3.89
C THR A 123 1.59 9.45 -4.51
N CYS A 124 0.80 8.71 -5.30
CA CYS A 124 -0.44 9.22 -5.88
C CYS A 124 -1.42 9.67 -4.79
N MET A 125 -1.61 8.89 -3.72
CA MET A 125 -2.45 9.29 -2.59
C MET A 125 -1.92 10.55 -1.90
N LEU A 126 -0.60 10.62 -1.65
CA LEU A 126 0.02 11.78 -1.01
C LEU A 126 -0.16 13.06 -1.84
N VAL A 127 0.17 12.99 -3.14
CA VAL A 127 0.02 14.13 -4.06
C VAL A 127 -1.44 14.51 -4.22
N SER A 128 -2.33 13.52 -4.32
CA SER A 128 -3.78 13.74 -4.42
C SER A 128 -4.30 14.56 -3.24
N GLY A 129 -3.96 14.15 -2.01
CA GLY A 129 -4.37 14.90 -0.82
C GLY A 129 -3.72 16.28 -0.73
N PHE A 130 -2.41 16.40 -1.04
CA PHE A 130 -1.73 17.70 -1.03
C PHE A 130 -2.37 18.73 -1.98
N LEU A 131 -2.78 18.29 -3.18
CA LEU A 131 -3.41 19.16 -4.18
C LEU A 131 -4.81 19.68 -3.78
N HIS A 132 -5.49 18.98 -2.87
CA HIS A 132 -6.88 19.25 -2.47
C HIS A 132 -6.99 19.61 -0.98
N LEU A 133 -5.88 19.93 -0.30
CA LEU A 133 -5.85 20.20 1.14
C LEU A 133 -6.65 21.44 1.55
N GLU A 134 -6.71 22.43 0.65
CA GLU A 134 -7.40 23.70 0.86
C GLU A 134 -8.82 23.71 0.28
N GLU A 135 -9.33 22.56 -0.17
CA GLU A 135 -10.72 22.44 -0.63
C GLU A 135 -11.63 22.23 0.59
N GLU A 136 -12.68 23.05 0.71
CA GLU A 136 -13.72 22.92 1.74
C GLU A 136 -14.57 21.67 1.54
#